data_AF-A0AAY4BNJ6-F1
#
_entry.id   AF-A0AAY4BNJ6-F1
#
_cell.length_a   1.000
_cell.length_b   1.000
_cell.length_c   1.000
_cell.angle_alpha   90.00
_cell.angle_beta   90.00
_cell.angle_gamma   90.00
#
_symmetry.space_group_name_H-M   'P 1'
#
loop_
_entity.id
_entity.type
_entity.pdbx_description
1 polymer ?
#
loop_
_entity_poly.entity_id
_entity_poly.type
_entity_poly.pdbx_seq_one_letter_code
_entity_poly.pdbx_strand_id
1 'polypeptide(L)'
;MSVRISSSSFSSGGGGGFGPSGSVRRSFSSQSAAAAPGRMGSVSVTRRSGVSSGFGSGLGGGYGAGAGFGGGFGAGSLALGGGGGGAGFGSGAGFGGGAGFGGGAGFGGGAGFGGGAGGFIPPPITAVTVNQSLLAPLNLEIDPSIQTIRTQEKEQIKSLNNRFASFIDKVRFLEQQNKMLETKWSLLQDQTTTRSNIDAMFEAYIANLRRQLDSLGNEKIKLEGELKNMQGLVEDFKNKYEDEINKRASVENEFVLLKKDVDGAYMNKVELEAKVDALQDEINFLRAIYEEELRELQAQVKDTSAIVEMDNSRTLDMDSIVAEVRAQYEDIANRSRAEAETWYKAKFEEMQSSAGKYGDDLRTTKAEIAELNRMISRLQNEIEAVKGQRANLEAQIAEAEERGELAVKDAKARMRDLEEALQRAKQDMARQVREYQELMNVKLALDIEIATYRKLLEGEESR
;
A
#
# COMPACT_ATOMS: atom_id res chain seq x y z
N MET A 1 -30.99 87.66 11.11
CA MET A 1 -30.69 87.61 12.56
C MET A 1 -31.65 86.62 13.21
N SER A 2 -31.09 85.76 14.04
CA SER A 2 -31.71 84.84 15.01
C SER A 2 -32.36 83.53 14.52
N VAL A 3 -31.68 82.48 14.97
CA VAL A 3 -31.90 81.03 14.91
C VAL A 3 -32.59 80.56 16.20
N ARG A 4 -33.35 79.44 16.14
CA ARG A 4 -33.48 78.31 17.12
C ARG A 4 -34.77 77.54 16.81
N ILE A 5 -34.76 76.31 16.29
CA ILE A 5 -34.52 74.99 16.92
C ILE A 5 -35.34 74.74 18.19
N SER A 6 -36.25 73.75 18.13
CA SER A 6 -36.40 72.67 19.14
C SER A 6 -37.33 71.55 18.66
N SER A 7 -36.90 70.33 18.97
CA SER A 7 -37.42 68.98 18.71
C SER A 7 -38.49 68.50 19.69
N SER A 8 -39.33 67.51 19.33
CA SER A 8 -39.43 66.17 19.95
C SER A 8 -40.73 65.41 19.61
N SER A 9 -40.60 64.08 19.64
CA SER A 9 -41.53 63.00 19.29
C SER A 9 -42.43 62.55 20.45
N PHE A 10 -43.59 61.90 20.16
CA PHE A 10 -43.96 60.51 20.56
C PHE A 10 -45.45 60.14 20.30
N SER A 11 -45.64 58.86 19.88
CA SER A 11 -46.71 57.90 20.24
C SER A 11 -48.16 57.99 19.69
N SER A 12 -48.53 57.05 18.83
CA SER A 12 -49.55 55.98 19.01
C SER A 12 -49.73 55.24 17.66
N GLY A 13 -50.00 53.95 17.48
CA GLY A 13 -50.57 52.91 18.33
C GLY A 13 -51.81 52.33 17.63
N GLY A 14 -51.72 51.15 17.02
CA GLY A 14 -52.83 50.36 16.45
C GLY A 14 -52.67 50.10 14.94
N GLY A 15 -52.81 48.89 14.38
CA GLY A 15 -53.36 47.63 14.84
C GLY A 15 -54.47 47.16 13.89
N GLY A 16 -54.25 46.05 13.16
CA GLY A 16 -55.33 45.23 12.59
C GLY A 16 -55.32 44.97 11.08
N GLY A 17 -55.57 43.71 10.70
CA GLY A 17 -55.91 43.24 9.33
C GLY A 17 -55.03 42.07 8.88
N PHE A 18 -55.26 40.82 9.31
CA PHE A 18 -56.23 39.87 8.74
C PHE A 18 -56.31 39.88 7.21
N GLY A 19 -55.67 38.89 6.57
CA GLY A 19 -55.98 38.42 5.23
C GLY A 19 -56.34 36.94 5.27
N PRO A 20 -57.14 36.45 4.30
CA PRO A 20 -57.07 35.04 3.97
C PRO A 20 -57.00 34.77 2.46
N SER A 21 -56.35 33.65 2.16
CA SER A 21 -56.61 32.71 1.06
C SER A 21 -56.41 33.23 -0.38
N GLY A 22 -55.58 32.63 -1.24
CA GLY A 22 -55.34 31.21 -1.42
C GLY A 22 -56.09 30.74 -2.67
N SER A 23 -55.39 30.43 -3.76
CA SER A 23 -55.85 29.52 -4.83
C SER A 23 -54.72 29.27 -5.84
N VAL A 24 -54.19 28.05 -5.88
CA VAL A 24 -54.48 26.98 -6.87
C VAL A 24 -53.76 27.15 -8.21
N ARG A 25 -52.89 26.16 -8.46
CA ARG A 25 -52.10 25.89 -9.66
C ARG A 25 -52.98 25.61 -10.88
N ARG A 26 -52.55 26.08 -12.06
CA ARG A 26 -52.86 25.44 -13.35
C ARG A 26 -51.55 25.18 -14.10
N SER A 27 -51.39 23.92 -14.50
CA SER A 27 -50.34 23.43 -15.41
C SER A 27 -50.86 23.52 -16.84
N PHE A 28 -50.00 23.91 -17.78
CA PHE A 28 -50.18 23.61 -19.20
C PHE A 28 -48.88 23.03 -19.75
N SER A 29 -49.02 21.89 -20.42
CA SER A 29 -48.07 21.31 -21.35
C SER A 29 -48.67 21.42 -22.76
N SER A 30 -47.83 21.61 -23.79
CA SER A 30 -48.21 21.29 -25.17
C SER A 30 -46.99 21.21 -26.09
N GLN A 31 -46.82 20.02 -26.64
CA GLN A 31 -46.08 19.72 -27.87
C GLN A 31 -46.78 20.31 -29.10
N SER A 32 -46.04 20.54 -30.18
CA SER A 32 -46.56 20.59 -31.56
C SER A 32 -45.43 20.30 -32.56
N ALA A 33 -45.75 19.54 -33.60
CA ALA A 33 -44.90 19.10 -34.70
C ALA A 33 -45.48 19.57 -36.05
N ALA A 34 -44.66 19.74 -37.11
CA ALA A 34 -44.89 19.26 -38.49
C ALA A 34 -43.90 19.82 -39.56
N ALA A 35 -43.22 18.87 -40.22
CA ALA A 35 -42.87 18.65 -41.65
C ALA A 35 -42.49 19.75 -42.70
N ALA A 36 -41.54 19.33 -43.58
CA ALA A 36 -40.81 19.93 -44.72
C ALA A 36 -41.63 20.06 -46.06
N PRO A 37 -41.10 20.28 -47.31
CA PRO A 37 -39.70 20.35 -47.82
C PRO A 37 -39.38 21.42 -48.94
N GLY A 38 -38.10 21.55 -49.37
CA GLY A 38 -37.71 22.31 -50.59
C GLY A 38 -36.20 22.53 -50.81
N ARG A 39 -35.77 22.62 -52.08
CA ARG A 39 -34.41 22.37 -52.66
C ARG A 39 -33.49 23.61 -52.86
N MET A 40 -32.19 23.29 -53.06
CA MET A 40 -31.17 23.84 -54.00
C MET A 40 -30.25 25.02 -53.63
N GLY A 41 -28.94 24.82 -53.87
CA GLY A 41 -27.93 25.86 -54.11
C GLY A 41 -26.47 25.43 -53.84
N SER A 42 -25.80 24.83 -54.83
CA SER A 42 -24.35 24.52 -54.81
C SER A 42 -23.54 25.58 -55.55
N VAL A 43 -22.42 26.04 -54.99
CA VAL A 43 -21.40 26.84 -55.71
C VAL A 43 -20.02 26.22 -55.52
N SER A 44 -19.39 25.93 -56.64
CA SER A 44 -18.03 25.41 -56.82
C SER A 44 -17.03 26.54 -57.09
N VAL A 45 -15.83 26.50 -56.50
CA VAL A 45 -14.66 27.24 -56.99
C VAL A 45 -13.41 26.36 -56.97
N THR A 46 -12.75 26.40 -58.13
CA THR A 46 -11.64 25.60 -58.66
C THR A 46 -10.30 25.85 -57.97
N ARG A 47 -9.53 24.77 -57.71
CA ARG A 47 -8.09 24.84 -57.43
C ARG A 47 -7.30 24.59 -58.72
N ARG A 48 -6.42 25.53 -59.06
CA ARG A 48 -5.56 25.50 -60.25
C ARG A 48 -4.21 24.89 -59.88
N SER A 49 -3.82 23.84 -60.57
CA SER A 49 -2.50 23.21 -60.57
C SER A 49 -1.52 24.02 -61.42
N GLY A 50 -0.28 24.18 -60.95
CA GLY A 50 0.86 24.68 -61.70
C GLY A 50 2.10 23.84 -61.39
N VAL A 51 2.85 23.48 -62.44
CA VAL A 51 3.87 22.43 -62.50
C VAL A 51 5.28 23.03 -62.68
N SER A 52 6.24 22.44 -61.95
CA SER A 52 7.70 22.22 -62.17
C SER A 52 8.64 23.25 -62.83
N SER A 53 9.80 23.46 -62.17
CA SER A 53 11.20 23.40 -62.67
C SER A 53 12.11 23.78 -61.49
N GLY A 54 13.20 23.12 -61.07
CA GLY A 54 14.31 22.46 -61.79
C GLY A 54 15.61 23.25 -61.48
N PHE A 55 16.75 22.56 -61.27
CA PHE A 55 18.13 23.00 -60.87
C PHE A 55 18.38 23.11 -59.34
N GLY A 56 19.43 22.56 -58.73
CA GLY A 56 20.61 21.82 -59.18
C GLY A 56 21.81 22.06 -58.24
N SER A 57 22.43 20.97 -57.75
CA SER A 57 23.84 20.84 -57.30
C SER A 57 24.36 21.41 -55.96
N GLY A 58 24.91 20.52 -55.13
CA GLY A 58 26.36 20.53 -54.85
C GLY A 58 26.88 20.73 -53.41
N LEU A 59 27.61 19.70 -52.93
CA LEU A 59 28.85 19.74 -52.10
C LEU A 59 28.83 20.10 -50.60
N GLY A 60 29.22 19.11 -49.77
CA GLY A 60 30.57 19.13 -49.13
C GLY A 60 30.71 19.36 -47.61
N GLY A 61 31.32 18.38 -46.92
CA GLY A 61 32.18 18.51 -45.71
C GLY A 61 31.48 18.76 -44.35
N GLY A 62 31.72 18.08 -43.23
CA GLY A 62 32.78 17.16 -42.81
C GLY A 62 33.87 17.86 -42.00
N TYR A 63 33.70 18.04 -40.67
CA TYR A 63 34.69 18.19 -39.57
C TYR A 63 33.86 18.20 -38.25
N GLY A 64 34.20 17.66 -37.08
CA GLY A 64 35.46 17.14 -36.55
C GLY A 64 35.72 17.72 -35.14
N ALA A 65 35.74 16.83 -34.14
CA ALA A 65 36.57 16.85 -32.91
C ALA A 65 36.23 17.70 -31.66
N GLY A 66 36.45 17.04 -30.50
CA GLY A 66 36.87 17.63 -29.21
C GLY A 66 35.91 17.37 -28.04
N ALA A 67 35.93 16.24 -27.32
CA ALA A 67 36.86 15.82 -26.26
C ALA A 67 36.80 16.66 -24.96
N GLY A 68 36.53 16.01 -23.82
CA GLY A 68 36.68 16.63 -22.50
C GLY A 68 36.13 15.83 -21.30
N PHE A 69 37.02 15.06 -20.68
CA PHE A 69 36.94 14.29 -19.42
C PHE A 69 36.17 14.88 -18.22
N GLY A 70 35.71 14.01 -17.32
CA GLY A 70 35.58 14.32 -15.88
C GLY A 70 34.73 13.37 -15.07
N GLY A 71 35.34 12.38 -14.42
CA GLY A 71 34.69 11.47 -13.47
C GLY A 71 34.44 12.09 -12.10
N GLY A 72 33.58 11.44 -11.30
CA GLY A 72 33.32 11.82 -9.91
C GLY A 72 32.27 10.92 -9.25
N PHE A 73 32.70 9.76 -8.76
CA PHE A 73 32.00 9.03 -7.71
C PHE A 73 32.05 9.87 -6.43
N GLY A 74 30.88 10.28 -5.93
CA GLY A 74 30.71 10.96 -4.66
C GLY A 74 29.73 10.19 -3.79
N ALA A 75 30.26 9.43 -2.85
CA ALA A 75 29.53 8.79 -1.77
C ALA A 75 29.36 9.75 -0.59
N GLY A 76 28.23 9.63 0.10
CA GLY A 76 27.97 10.21 1.43
C GLY A 76 26.66 11.01 1.46
N SER A 77 25.79 10.92 2.46
CA SER A 77 25.67 10.08 3.67
C SER A 77 24.37 10.54 4.36
N LEU A 78 23.98 9.84 5.45
CA LEU A 78 22.95 10.17 6.46
C LEU A 78 21.54 9.63 6.14
N ALA A 79 20.85 8.91 7.04
CA ALA A 79 21.10 8.52 8.42
C ALA A 79 20.04 7.48 8.87
N LEU A 80 20.14 7.06 10.14
CA LEU A 80 19.22 6.23 10.95
C LEU A 80 19.51 4.72 10.85
N GLY A 81 19.81 3.98 11.91
CA GLY A 81 19.79 4.23 13.35
C GLY A 81 19.51 2.90 14.06
N GLY A 82 20.27 2.59 15.12
CA GLY A 82 20.08 1.44 16.02
C GLY A 82 20.93 0.21 15.65
N GLY A 83 21.64 -0.47 16.54
CA GLY A 83 21.79 -0.35 17.99
C GLY A 83 22.27 -1.71 18.54
N GLY A 84 23.32 -1.69 19.39
CA GLY A 84 23.80 -2.82 20.20
C GLY A 84 24.69 -3.83 19.46
N GLY A 85 25.85 -4.28 19.93
CA GLY A 85 26.45 -4.22 21.27
C GLY A 85 26.91 -5.63 21.69
N GLY A 86 28.21 -5.79 21.96
CA GLY A 86 28.79 -6.97 22.63
C GLY A 86 29.51 -7.94 21.68
N ALA A 87 30.84 -7.89 21.60
CA ALA A 87 31.82 -8.54 22.51
C ALA A 87 32.09 -9.99 22.08
N GLY A 88 33.31 -10.21 21.59
CA GLY A 88 33.78 -11.49 21.05
C GLY A 88 34.25 -12.48 22.12
N PHE A 89 34.68 -13.65 21.66
CA PHE A 89 35.78 -14.42 22.21
C PHE A 89 36.19 -15.48 21.19
N GLY A 90 37.49 -15.61 20.96
CA GLY A 90 38.08 -16.74 20.25
C GLY A 90 38.28 -17.94 21.18
N SER A 91 38.18 -19.14 20.62
CA SER A 91 38.67 -20.40 21.17
C SER A 91 38.38 -21.46 20.10
N GLY A 92 39.35 -22.16 19.53
CA GLY A 92 40.38 -22.90 20.23
C GLY A 92 40.03 -24.37 20.07
N ALA A 93 40.70 -25.05 19.14
CA ALA A 93 40.61 -26.49 18.96
C ALA A 93 41.10 -27.16 20.25
N GLY A 94 40.15 -27.71 21.01
CA GLY A 94 40.38 -28.41 22.27
C GLY A 94 39.93 -29.85 22.13
N PHE A 95 40.90 -30.75 22.13
CA PHE A 95 40.75 -32.19 22.30
C PHE A 95 40.40 -32.47 23.77
N GLY A 96 39.33 -33.22 24.06
CA GLY A 96 39.14 -33.85 25.38
C GLY A 96 37.72 -33.93 25.94
N GLY A 97 37.34 -35.15 26.34
CA GLY A 97 36.15 -35.51 27.14
C GLY A 97 35.05 -36.19 26.32
N GLY A 98 34.54 -37.38 26.60
CA GLY A 98 34.63 -38.24 27.79
C GLY A 98 33.23 -38.83 28.06
N ALA A 99 33.15 -40.17 28.23
CA ALA A 99 32.03 -41.01 28.69
C ALA A 99 30.77 -41.10 27.79
N GLY A 100 30.11 -42.24 27.56
CA GLY A 100 30.25 -43.61 28.09
C GLY A 100 28.87 -44.28 28.12
N PHE A 101 28.76 -45.53 27.65
CA PHE A 101 27.85 -46.63 28.07
C PHE A 101 28.05 -47.78 27.04
N GLY A 102 28.45 -49.01 27.35
CA GLY A 102 28.33 -49.78 28.58
C GLY A 102 27.16 -50.75 28.46
N GLY A 103 27.41 -51.99 28.02
CA GLY A 103 26.36 -52.99 27.83
C GLY A 103 26.91 -54.41 27.69
N GLY A 104 27.52 -54.92 28.77
CA GLY A 104 27.86 -56.33 28.92
C GLY A 104 27.08 -56.90 30.09
N ALA A 105 26.00 -57.62 29.81
CA ALA A 105 25.22 -58.37 30.78
C ALA A 105 25.73 -59.82 30.80
N GLY A 106 26.02 -60.31 32.01
CA GLY A 106 26.27 -61.72 32.27
C GLY A 106 24.99 -62.49 32.60
N PHE A 107 25.11 -63.82 32.60
CA PHE A 107 24.30 -64.79 33.34
C PHE A 107 25.22 -66.01 33.54
N GLY A 108 25.56 -66.44 34.77
CA GLY A 108 24.77 -67.39 35.56
C GLY A 108 24.90 -68.80 34.95
N GLY A 109 25.46 -69.85 35.56
CA GLY A 109 25.56 -70.24 36.97
C GLY A 109 24.55 -71.34 37.28
N GLY A 110 24.98 -72.61 37.37
CA GLY A 110 24.40 -73.61 38.30
C GLY A 110 23.71 -74.87 37.76
N ALA A 111 24.36 -76.02 38.03
CA ALA A 111 23.87 -77.19 38.82
C ALA A 111 22.97 -78.32 38.22
N GLY A 112 23.31 -79.55 38.66
CA GLY A 112 22.45 -80.77 38.70
C GLY A 112 23.10 -81.98 38.01
N PHE A 113 23.89 -82.86 38.64
CA PHE A 113 23.63 -83.93 39.63
C PHE A 113 22.89 -85.18 39.10
N GLY A 114 23.52 -86.36 39.30
CA GLY A 114 22.96 -87.73 39.18
C GLY A 114 23.53 -88.52 37.99
N GLY A 115 24.02 -89.76 38.08
CA GLY A 115 24.09 -90.74 39.16
C GLY A 115 24.22 -92.16 38.54
N GLY A 116 25.12 -92.98 39.09
CA GLY A 116 25.23 -94.44 38.86
C GLY A 116 25.91 -94.87 37.55
N ALA A 117 26.52 -96.05 37.43
CA ALA A 117 26.85 -97.15 38.32
C ALA A 117 27.73 -98.11 37.49
N GLY A 118 28.74 -98.75 38.10
CA GLY A 118 29.15 -100.11 37.71
C GLY A 118 30.25 -100.30 36.66
N GLY A 119 31.18 -101.22 36.99
CA GLY A 119 32.10 -101.94 36.09
C GLY A 119 33.50 -101.33 36.02
N PHE A 120 34.47 -101.64 36.88
CA PHE A 120 35.16 -102.94 37.10
C PHE A 120 35.71 -103.59 35.82
N ILE A 121 36.98 -103.29 35.45
CA ILE A 121 37.96 -104.21 34.83
C ILE A 121 39.40 -103.70 35.12
N PRO A 122 40.28 -104.46 35.83
CA PRO A 122 41.75 -104.23 35.89
C PRO A 122 42.51 -105.27 35.01
N PRO A 123 43.85 -105.39 35.03
CA PRO A 123 44.99 -104.47 34.75
C PRO A 123 45.79 -105.00 33.48
N PRO A 124 47.08 -104.69 33.22
CA PRO A 124 48.19 -105.29 33.99
C PRO A 124 49.41 -104.37 34.25
N ILE A 125 49.99 -104.57 35.44
CA ILE A 125 51.30 -104.09 35.87
C ILE A 125 52.34 -105.12 35.40
N THR A 126 53.38 -104.66 34.71
CA THR A 126 54.51 -105.48 34.25
C THR A 126 55.42 -105.87 35.43
N ALA A 127 55.71 -107.17 35.54
CA ALA A 127 56.51 -107.77 36.59
C ALA A 127 57.97 -107.28 36.59
N VAL A 128 58.45 -106.79 37.73
CA VAL A 128 59.87 -106.54 38.01
C VAL A 128 60.45 -107.79 38.65
N THR A 129 61.56 -108.24 38.10
CA THR A 129 62.33 -109.43 38.44
C THR A 129 62.77 -109.43 39.90
N VAL A 130 62.39 -110.46 40.67
CA VAL A 130 62.75 -110.63 42.08
C VAL A 130 64.15 -111.24 42.18
N ASN A 131 65.11 -110.46 42.66
CA ASN A 131 66.45 -110.94 43.00
C ASN A 131 66.38 -111.61 44.39
N GLN A 132 66.60 -112.93 44.47
CA GLN A 132 66.45 -113.73 45.70
C GLN A 132 67.59 -113.53 46.73
N SER A 133 68.19 -112.34 46.77
CA SER A 133 69.38 -112.01 47.57
C SER A 133 69.12 -111.00 48.70
N LEU A 134 67.86 -110.65 48.99
CA LEU A 134 67.48 -109.55 49.91
C LEU A 134 66.53 -109.96 51.05
N LEU A 135 66.51 -111.25 51.42
CA LEU A 135 65.76 -111.77 52.58
C LEU A 135 66.63 -111.82 53.85
N ALA A 136 67.20 -110.68 54.22
CA ALA A 136 67.79 -110.46 55.55
C ALA A 136 67.10 -109.24 56.18
N PRO A 137 66.56 -109.32 57.42
CA PRO A 137 66.03 -108.15 58.11
C PRO A 137 67.19 -107.19 58.40
N LEU A 138 67.33 -106.16 57.56
CA LEU A 138 68.26 -105.06 57.81
C LEU A 138 67.61 -104.16 58.86
N ASN A 139 68.02 -104.37 60.11
CA ASN A 139 67.78 -103.45 61.23
C ASN A 139 68.58 -102.16 60.97
N LEU A 140 68.01 -101.25 60.18
CA LEU A 140 68.50 -99.89 60.02
C LEU A 140 68.03 -99.12 61.25
N GLU A 141 68.88 -99.03 62.26
CA GLU A 141 68.77 -98.00 63.29
C GLU A 141 68.78 -96.64 62.57
N ILE A 142 67.58 -96.12 62.31
CA ILE A 142 67.40 -94.78 61.77
C ILE A 142 67.95 -93.83 62.82
N ASP A 143 69.04 -93.16 62.48
CA ASP A 143 69.71 -92.14 63.27
C ASP A 143 68.67 -91.26 64.02
N PRO A 144 68.71 -91.20 65.37
CA PRO A 144 67.79 -90.40 66.18
C PRO A 144 67.73 -88.92 65.75
N SER A 145 68.79 -88.41 65.12
CA SER A 145 68.85 -87.05 64.59
C SER A 145 68.01 -86.84 63.32
N ILE A 146 67.79 -87.88 62.50
CA ILE A 146 66.99 -87.77 61.26
C ILE A 146 65.49 -87.83 61.56
N GLN A 147 65.08 -88.57 62.60
CA GLN A 147 63.68 -88.56 63.04
C GLN A 147 63.29 -87.21 63.64
N THR A 148 64.15 -86.58 64.43
CA THR A 148 63.87 -85.25 64.99
C THR A 148 63.76 -84.18 63.90
N ILE A 149 64.64 -84.19 62.90
CA ILE A 149 64.56 -83.30 61.73
C ILE A 149 63.28 -83.54 60.94
N ARG A 150 62.90 -84.79 60.63
CA ARG A 150 61.63 -85.05 59.93
C ARG A 150 60.41 -84.66 60.75
N THR A 151 60.43 -84.80 62.07
CA THR A 151 59.33 -84.32 62.92
C THR A 151 59.25 -82.80 62.92
N GLN A 152 60.39 -82.11 62.95
CA GLN A 152 60.47 -80.66 62.91
C GLN A 152 60.07 -80.10 61.53
N GLU A 153 60.47 -80.71 60.43
CA GLU A 153 59.99 -80.40 59.07
C GLU A 153 58.49 -80.64 58.94
N LYS A 154 57.98 -81.76 59.46
CA LYS A 154 56.53 -82.04 59.46
C LYS A 154 55.75 -81.01 60.27
N GLU A 155 56.31 -80.51 61.36
CA GLU A 155 55.70 -79.47 62.19
C GLU A 155 55.78 -78.09 61.54
N GLN A 156 56.89 -77.76 60.88
CA GLN A 156 57.00 -76.57 60.04
C GLN A 156 56.01 -76.59 58.88
N ILE A 157 55.90 -77.71 58.17
CA ILE A 157 54.92 -77.93 57.09
C ILE A 157 53.50 -77.80 57.63
N LYS A 158 53.20 -78.35 58.82
CA LYS A 158 51.89 -78.14 59.47
C LYS A 158 51.64 -76.67 59.80
N SER A 159 52.63 -75.94 60.32
CA SER A 159 52.48 -74.52 60.61
C SER A 159 52.25 -73.70 59.34
N LEU A 160 52.95 -74.06 58.26
CA LEU A 160 52.83 -73.41 56.96
C LEU A 160 51.48 -73.73 56.33
N ASN A 161 51.03 -74.97 56.44
CA ASN A 161 49.72 -75.42 55.95
C ASN A 161 48.58 -74.75 56.73
N ASN A 162 48.70 -74.62 58.06
CA ASN A 162 47.74 -73.84 58.86
C ASN A 162 47.71 -72.37 58.46
N ARG A 163 48.87 -71.78 58.13
CA ARG A 163 48.94 -70.42 57.57
C ARG A 163 48.27 -70.36 56.18
N PHE A 164 48.50 -71.32 55.30
CA PHE A 164 47.83 -71.39 54.00
C PHE A 164 46.32 -71.58 54.13
N ALA A 165 45.85 -72.42 55.05
CA ALA A 165 44.44 -72.56 55.36
C ALA A 165 43.84 -71.22 55.81
N SER A 166 44.51 -70.50 56.71
CA SER A 166 44.06 -69.16 57.14
C SER A 166 44.03 -68.13 56.01
N PHE A 167 44.97 -68.21 55.05
CA PHE A 167 44.98 -67.36 53.86
C PHE A 167 43.86 -67.73 52.88
N ILE A 168 43.59 -69.02 52.67
CA ILE A 168 42.49 -69.51 51.83
C ILE A 168 41.14 -69.05 52.42
N ASP A 169 40.97 -69.15 53.74
CA ASP A 169 39.77 -68.67 54.42
C ASP A 169 39.62 -67.15 54.27
N LYS A 170 40.73 -66.40 54.33
CA LYS A 170 40.72 -64.95 54.11
C LYS A 170 40.35 -64.58 52.67
N VAL A 171 40.87 -65.30 51.68
CA VAL A 171 40.53 -65.09 50.26
C VAL A 171 39.07 -65.42 50.01
N ARG A 172 38.56 -66.55 50.52
CA ARG A 172 37.13 -66.90 50.42
C ARG A 172 36.23 -65.87 51.07
N PHE A 173 36.62 -65.34 52.23
CA PHE A 173 35.89 -64.28 52.90
C PHE A 173 35.87 -62.99 52.06
N LEU A 174 37.00 -62.60 51.47
CA LEU A 174 37.08 -61.44 50.59
C LEU A 174 36.29 -61.63 49.28
N GLU A 175 36.32 -62.83 48.69
CA GLU A 175 35.51 -63.18 47.52
C GLU A 175 34.02 -63.11 47.83
N GLN A 176 33.59 -63.62 48.99
CA GLN A 176 32.20 -63.48 49.44
C GLN A 176 31.82 -62.02 49.66
N GLN A 177 32.71 -61.21 50.24
CA GLN A 177 32.48 -59.77 50.40
C GLN A 177 32.38 -59.05 49.06
N ASN A 178 33.26 -59.34 48.11
CA ASN A 178 33.21 -58.76 46.76
C ASN A 178 31.93 -59.14 46.04
N LYS A 179 31.50 -60.41 46.12
CA LYS A 179 30.23 -60.85 45.53
C LYS A 179 29.02 -60.18 46.18
N MET A 180 29.06 -59.93 47.49
CA MET A 180 28.05 -59.13 48.18
C MET A 180 28.06 -57.66 47.70
N LEU A 181 29.24 -57.08 47.47
CA LEU A 181 29.36 -55.71 46.97
C LEU A 181 28.88 -55.60 45.52
N GLU A 182 29.19 -56.56 44.66
CA GLU A 182 28.72 -56.62 43.27
C GLU A 182 27.19 -56.72 43.19
N THR A 183 26.58 -57.59 44.00
CA THR A 183 25.12 -57.72 44.06
C THR A 183 24.45 -56.46 44.61
N LYS A 184 25.02 -55.84 45.64
CA LYS A 184 24.56 -54.53 46.15
C LYS A 184 24.69 -53.43 45.10
N TRP A 185 25.81 -53.40 44.38
CA TRP A 185 26.06 -52.44 43.30
C TRP A 185 25.04 -52.61 42.18
N SER A 186 24.80 -53.84 41.72
CA SER A 186 23.79 -54.12 40.69
C SER A 186 22.39 -53.69 41.13
N LEU A 187 22.01 -53.98 42.38
CA LEU A 187 20.70 -53.58 42.90
C LEU A 187 20.54 -52.06 43.00
N LEU A 188 21.59 -51.35 43.45
CA LEU A 188 21.62 -49.89 43.52
C LEU A 188 21.57 -49.24 42.14
N GLN A 189 22.26 -49.84 41.15
CA GLN A 189 22.25 -49.39 39.76
C GLN A 189 20.84 -49.53 39.15
N ASP A 190 20.18 -50.67 39.38
CA ASP A 190 18.81 -50.92 38.87
C ASP A 190 17.78 -50.01 39.54
N GLN A 191 17.90 -49.75 40.85
CA GLN A 191 17.04 -48.81 41.56
C GLN A 191 17.25 -47.35 41.14
N THR A 192 18.47 -46.97 40.78
CA THR A 192 18.78 -45.59 40.32
C THR A 192 18.26 -45.32 38.90
N THR A 193 17.97 -46.37 38.12
CA THR A 193 17.60 -46.26 36.70
C THR A 193 16.10 -46.06 36.47
N THR A 194 15.28 -45.87 37.51
CA THR A 194 13.91 -45.36 37.35
C THR A 194 13.93 -43.88 37.00
N ARG A 195 14.18 -43.55 35.73
CA ARG A 195 14.04 -42.18 35.20
C ARG A 195 12.57 -41.77 35.25
N SER A 196 12.26 -40.71 35.97
CA SER A 196 10.91 -40.16 36.08
C SER A 196 10.45 -39.53 34.76
N ASN A 197 9.24 -39.86 34.30
CA ASN A 197 8.62 -39.33 33.07
C ASN A 197 8.17 -37.84 33.18
N ILE A 198 8.70 -37.11 34.16
CA ILE A 198 8.28 -35.75 34.51
C ILE A 198 8.75 -34.76 33.44
N ASP A 199 9.96 -34.95 32.92
CA ASP A 199 10.50 -34.09 31.85
C ASP A 199 9.64 -34.16 30.58
N ALA A 200 9.17 -35.35 30.20
CA ALA A 200 8.29 -35.51 29.05
C ALA A 200 6.90 -34.87 29.27
N MET A 201 6.39 -34.90 30.51
CA MET A 201 5.13 -34.22 30.86
C MET A 201 5.28 -32.70 30.80
N PHE A 202 6.38 -32.15 31.32
CA PHE A 202 6.66 -30.72 31.20
C PHE A 202 6.89 -30.31 29.75
N GLU A 203 7.60 -31.11 28.95
CA GLU A 203 7.83 -30.82 27.54
C GLU A 203 6.50 -30.82 26.75
N ALA A 204 5.61 -31.77 27.01
CA ALA A 204 4.27 -31.80 26.41
C ALA A 204 3.42 -30.59 26.83
N TYR A 205 3.50 -30.17 28.10
CA TYR A 205 2.81 -28.99 28.60
C TYR A 205 3.35 -27.70 27.97
N ILE A 206 4.68 -27.57 27.86
CA ILE A 206 5.35 -26.44 27.18
C ILE A 206 4.95 -26.40 25.71
N ALA A 207 4.94 -27.55 25.02
CA ALA A 207 4.53 -27.63 23.62
C ALA A 207 3.06 -27.21 23.43
N ASN A 208 2.17 -27.59 24.35
CA ASN A 208 0.78 -27.16 24.33
C ASN A 208 0.64 -25.64 24.56
N LEU A 209 1.37 -25.07 25.52
CA LEU A 209 1.37 -23.63 25.76
C LEU A 209 1.91 -22.84 24.55
N ARG A 210 2.95 -23.33 23.89
CA ARG A 210 3.47 -22.71 22.65
C ARG A 210 2.42 -22.72 21.55
N ARG A 211 1.72 -23.84 21.33
CA ARG A 211 0.62 -23.91 20.35
C ARG A 211 -0.52 -22.93 20.68
N GLN A 212 -0.87 -22.78 21.95
CA GLN A 212 -1.88 -21.80 22.36
C GLN A 212 -1.42 -20.36 22.08
N LEU A 213 -0.15 -20.05 22.37
CA LEU A 213 0.44 -18.74 22.07
C LEU A 213 0.42 -18.45 20.57
N ASP A 214 0.78 -19.44 19.73
CA ASP A 214 0.74 -19.30 18.28
C ASP A 214 -0.69 -19.09 17.76
N SER A 215 -1.67 -19.83 18.30
CA SER A 215 -3.09 -19.65 17.97
C SER A 215 -3.59 -18.25 18.32
N LEU A 216 -3.30 -17.78 19.54
CA LEU A 216 -3.63 -16.43 19.99
C LEU A 216 -2.91 -15.35 19.15
N GLY A 217 -1.67 -15.60 18.75
CA GLY A 217 -0.91 -14.73 17.86
C GLY A 217 -1.57 -14.59 16.49
N ASN A 218 -2.02 -15.70 15.91
CA ASN A 218 -2.73 -15.71 14.63
C ASN A 218 -4.10 -14.99 14.72
N GLU A 219 -4.85 -15.23 15.80
CA GLU A 219 -6.11 -14.52 16.06
C GLU A 219 -5.90 -13.02 16.23
N LYS A 220 -4.85 -12.62 16.95
CA LYS A 220 -4.47 -11.20 17.08
C LYS A 220 -4.19 -10.58 15.72
N ILE A 221 -3.37 -11.21 14.87
CA ILE A 221 -3.07 -10.70 13.52
C ILE A 221 -4.34 -10.58 12.68
N LYS A 222 -5.24 -11.57 12.77
CA LYS A 222 -6.53 -11.53 12.07
C LYS A 222 -7.39 -10.36 12.54
N LEU A 223 -7.52 -10.16 13.85
CA LEU A 223 -8.29 -9.05 14.44
C LEU A 223 -7.67 -7.69 14.10
N GLU A 224 -6.34 -7.58 14.08
CA GLU A 224 -5.64 -6.37 13.64
C GLU A 224 -5.93 -6.06 12.16
N GLY A 225 -6.01 -7.10 11.31
CA GLY A 225 -6.42 -6.97 9.91
C GLY A 225 -7.86 -6.50 9.75
N GLU A 226 -8.81 -7.09 10.50
CA GLU A 226 -10.21 -6.68 10.51
C GLU A 226 -10.39 -5.23 11.02
N LEU A 227 -9.65 -4.85 12.07
CA LEU A 227 -9.64 -3.50 12.62
C LEU A 227 -9.12 -2.49 11.59
N LYS A 228 -8.02 -2.80 10.89
CA LYS A 228 -7.49 -1.94 9.83
C LYS A 228 -8.48 -1.81 8.66
N ASN A 229 -9.15 -2.89 8.28
CA ASN A 229 -10.18 -2.86 7.25
C ASN A 229 -11.36 -1.97 7.66
N MET A 230 -11.85 -2.13 8.90
CA MET A 230 -12.93 -1.31 9.42
C MET A 230 -12.54 0.18 9.53
N GLN A 231 -11.30 0.47 9.94
CA GLN A 231 -10.77 1.84 9.92
C GLN A 231 -10.74 2.43 8.51
N GLY A 232 -10.33 1.65 7.51
CA GLY A 232 -10.40 2.05 6.09
C GLY A 232 -11.82 2.40 5.66
N LEU A 233 -12.80 1.54 5.97
CA LEU A 233 -14.22 1.82 5.67
C LEU A 233 -14.72 3.09 6.36
N VAL A 234 -14.36 3.31 7.62
CA VAL A 234 -14.75 4.51 8.36
C VAL A 234 -14.18 5.76 7.72
N GLU A 235 -12.91 5.75 7.32
CA GLU A 235 -12.29 6.89 6.62
C GLU A 235 -12.92 7.12 5.25
N ASP A 236 -13.24 6.05 4.49
CA ASP A 236 -13.94 6.16 3.22
C ASP A 236 -15.33 6.79 3.38
N PHE A 237 -16.08 6.41 4.42
CA PHE A 237 -17.37 7.03 4.71
C PHE A 237 -17.21 8.49 5.14
N LYS A 238 -16.22 8.80 5.98
CA LYS A 238 -15.91 10.17 6.39
C LYS A 238 -15.59 11.06 5.18
N ASN A 239 -14.73 10.59 4.27
CA ASN A 239 -14.42 11.31 3.04
C ASN A 239 -15.68 11.54 2.18
N LYS A 240 -16.54 10.52 2.03
CA LYS A 240 -17.83 10.68 1.32
C LYS A 240 -18.74 11.71 1.98
N TYR A 241 -18.79 11.75 3.31
CA TYR A 241 -19.59 12.75 4.04
C TYR A 241 -19.03 14.16 3.85
N GLU A 242 -17.70 14.33 3.92
CA GLU A 242 -17.05 15.61 3.67
C GLU A 242 -17.29 16.10 2.22
N ASP A 243 -17.19 15.21 1.23
CA ASP A 243 -17.51 15.51 -0.16
C ASP A 243 -18.97 15.93 -0.34
N GLU A 244 -19.91 15.25 0.30
CA GLU A 244 -21.34 15.57 0.21
C GLU A 244 -21.66 16.92 0.89
N ILE A 245 -21.00 17.22 2.01
CA ILE A 245 -21.09 18.54 2.67
C ILE A 245 -20.57 19.63 1.73
N ASN A 246 -19.42 19.42 1.10
CA ASN A 246 -18.84 20.38 0.17
C ASN A 246 -19.72 20.59 -1.06
N LYS A 247 -20.28 19.52 -1.64
CA LYS A 247 -21.23 19.60 -2.75
C LYS A 247 -22.49 20.35 -2.36
N ARG A 248 -23.06 20.04 -1.20
CA ARG A 248 -24.23 20.75 -0.66
C ARG A 248 -23.94 22.24 -0.49
N ALA A 249 -22.81 22.59 0.09
CA ALA A 249 -22.41 23.99 0.26
C ALA A 249 -22.24 24.70 -1.09
N SER A 250 -21.67 24.04 -2.10
CA SER A 250 -21.55 24.58 -3.46
C SER A 250 -22.92 24.86 -4.08
N VAL A 251 -23.83 23.89 -4.04
CA VAL A 251 -25.19 24.03 -4.58
C VAL A 251 -26.00 25.07 -3.80
N GLU A 252 -25.81 25.16 -2.48
CA GLU A 252 -26.45 26.18 -1.65
C GLU A 252 -25.95 27.60 -2.01
N ASN A 253 -24.64 27.75 -2.25
CA ASN A 253 -24.08 29.01 -2.74
C ASN A 253 -24.64 29.39 -4.13
N GLU A 254 -24.72 28.43 -5.06
CA GLU A 254 -25.34 28.64 -6.38
C GLU A 254 -26.82 29.03 -6.26
N PHE A 255 -27.56 28.40 -5.35
CA PHE A 255 -28.95 28.74 -5.07
C PHE A 255 -29.11 30.16 -4.54
N VAL A 256 -28.22 30.61 -3.66
CA VAL A 256 -28.21 31.99 -3.14
C VAL A 256 -27.93 33.00 -4.26
N LEU A 257 -26.99 32.70 -5.16
CA LEU A 257 -26.71 33.53 -6.33
C LEU A 257 -27.91 33.59 -7.27
N LEU A 258 -28.51 32.44 -7.59
CA LEU A 258 -29.70 32.39 -8.44
C LEU A 258 -30.87 33.17 -7.83
N LYS A 259 -31.04 33.11 -6.51
CA LYS A 259 -32.05 33.90 -5.80
C LYS A 259 -31.80 35.40 -5.97
N LYS A 260 -30.55 35.85 -5.82
CA LYS A 260 -30.16 37.24 -6.05
C LYS A 260 -30.45 37.67 -7.50
N ASP A 261 -30.17 36.81 -8.47
CA ASP A 261 -30.44 37.10 -9.89
C ASP A 261 -31.94 37.17 -10.18
N VAL A 262 -32.75 36.30 -9.57
CA VAL A 262 -34.21 36.35 -9.64
C VAL A 262 -34.76 37.63 -9.03
N ASP A 263 -34.27 38.02 -7.85
CA ASP A 263 -34.66 39.27 -7.19
C ASP A 263 -34.27 40.49 -8.06
N GLY A 264 -33.06 40.48 -8.65
CA GLY A 264 -32.61 41.51 -9.58
C GLY A 264 -33.46 41.61 -10.85
N ALA A 265 -33.81 40.45 -11.45
CA ALA A 265 -34.71 40.40 -12.59
C ALA A 265 -36.13 40.90 -12.24
N TYR A 266 -36.61 40.61 -11.02
CA TYR A 266 -37.90 41.10 -10.53
C TYR A 266 -37.89 42.62 -10.35
N MET A 267 -36.83 43.20 -9.78
CA MET A 267 -36.70 44.67 -9.66
C MET A 267 -36.69 45.34 -11.03
N ASN A 268 -35.90 44.81 -11.98
CA ASN A 268 -35.89 45.32 -13.36
C ASN A 268 -37.27 45.21 -14.03
N LYS A 269 -37.98 44.11 -13.79
CA LYS A 269 -39.35 43.92 -14.29
C LYS A 269 -40.28 45.01 -13.75
N VAL A 270 -40.27 45.24 -12.43
CA VAL A 270 -41.10 46.28 -11.79
C VAL A 270 -40.76 47.67 -12.31
N GLU A 271 -39.47 47.99 -12.49
CA GLU A 271 -39.05 49.26 -13.08
C GLU A 271 -39.53 49.45 -14.52
N LEU A 272 -39.50 48.38 -15.33
CA LEU A 272 -40.02 48.40 -16.70
C LEU A 272 -41.55 48.53 -16.72
N GLU A 273 -42.28 47.84 -15.85
CA GLU A 273 -43.73 47.99 -15.70
C GLU A 273 -44.09 49.44 -15.34
N ALA A 274 -43.38 50.07 -14.39
CA ALA A 274 -43.59 51.47 -14.04
C ALA A 274 -43.31 52.44 -15.21
N LYS A 275 -42.30 52.16 -16.04
CA LYS A 275 -42.03 52.96 -17.26
C LYS A 275 -43.13 52.78 -18.30
N VAL A 276 -43.67 51.57 -18.46
CA VAL A 276 -44.79 51.30 -19.36
C VAL A 276 -46.02 52.08 -18.91
N ASP A 277 -46.34 52.05 -17.62
CA ASP A 277 -47.48 52.78 -17.07
C ASP A 277 -47.31 54.31 -17.25
N ALA A 278 -46.11 54.85 -16.96
CA ALA A 278 -45.82 56.26 -17.16
C ALA A 278 -45.95 56.70 -18.63
N LEU A 279 -45.45 55.90 -19.58
CA LEU A 279 -45.60 56.16 -21.02
C LEU A 279 -47.07 56.03 -21.46
N GLN A 280 -47.83 55.11 -20.87
CA GLN A 280 -49.25 54.95 -21.16
C GLN A 280 -50.04 56.18 -20.68
N ASP A 281 -49.73 56.72 -19.51
CA ASP A 281 -50.30 57.95 -18.99
C ASP A 281 -49.96 59.15 -19.88
N GLU A 282 -48.71 59.25 -20.36
CA GLU A 282 -48.28 60.30 -21.30
C GLU A 282 -49.05 60.21 -22.63
N ILE A 283 -49.21 59.01 -23.19
CA ILE A 283 -50.02 58.79 -24.40
C ILE A 283 -51.47 59.22 -24.18
N ASN A 284 -52.06 58.87 -23.04
CA ASN A 284 -53.43 59.25 -22.71
C ASN A 284 -53.57 60.77 -22.56
N PHE A 285 -52.60 61.43 -21.92
CA PHE A 285 -52.55 62.87 -21.78
C PHE A 285 -52.45 63.58 -23.14
N LEU A 286 -51.54 63.14 -24.01
CA LEU A 286 -51.39 63.70 -25.36
C LEU A 286 -52.66 63.50 -26.19
N ARG A 287 -53.32 62.35 -26.10
CA ARG A 287 -54.61 62.11 -26.77
C ARG A 287 -55.68 63.08 -26.29
N ALA A 288 -55.79 63.31 -24.98
CA ALA A 288 -56.75 64.26 -24.41
C ALA A 288 -56.48 65.70 -24.86
N ILE A 289 -55.21 66.11 -24.90
CA ILE A 289 -54.81 67.43 -25.44
C ILE A 289 -55.22 67.56 -26.90
N TYR A 290 -54.86 66.60 -27.75
CA TYR A 290 -55.18 66.69 -29.18
C TYR A 290 -56.68 66.67 -29.45
N GLU A 291 -57.46 65.97 -28.63
CA GLU A 291 -58.92 65.99 -28.72
C GLU A 291 -59.49 67.36 -28.36
N GLU A 292 -58.96 68.02 -27.31
CA GLU A 292 -59.40 69.38 -26.95
C GLU A 292 -58.91 70.44 -27.94
N GLU A 293 -57.67 70.36 -28.44
CA GLU A 293 -57.16 71.25 -29.49
C GLU A 293 -57.98 71.12 -30.78
N LEU A 294 -58.35 69.90 -31.19
CA LEU A 294 -59.26 69.69 -32.32
C LEU A 294 -60.63 70.32 -32.06
N ARG A 295 -61.14 70.23 -30.83
CA ARG A 295 -62.41 70.84 -30.43
C ARG A 295 -62.34 72.37 -30.47
N GLU A 296 -61.24 72.95 -29.98
CA GLU A 296 -61.00 74.39 -29.99
C GLU A 296 -60.81 74.91 -31.42
N LEU A 297 -60.00 74.24 -32.26
CA LEU A 297 -59.85 74.59 -33.67
C LEU A 297 -61.18 74.49 -34.42
N GLN A 298 -62.00 73.47 -34.15
CA GLN A 298 -63.34 73.38 -34.71
C GLN A 298 -64.25 74.53 -34.23
N ALA A 299 -64.10 75.01 -33.00
CA ALA A 299 -64.82 76.17 -32.49
C ALA A 299 -64.32 77.46 -33.16
N GLN A 300 -63.00 77.66 -33.23
CA GLN A 300 -62.39 78.80 -33.90
C GLN A 300 -62.75 78.86 -35.39
N VAL A 301 -62.82 77.75 -36.12
CA VAL A 301 -63.27 77.72 -37.52
C VAL A 301 -64.76 78.12 -37.64
N LYS A 302 -65.60 77.76 -36.66
CA LYS A 302 -67.01 78.18 -36.63
C LYS A 302 -67.16 79.67 -36.27
N ASP A 303 -66.32 80.17 -35.36
CA ASP A 303 -66.37 81.56 -34.89
C ASP A 303 -65.73 82.52 -35.91
N THR A 304 -64.65 82.12 -36.58
CA THR A 304 -64.03 82.89 -37.68
C THR A 304 -64.86 82.87 -38.96
N SER A 305 -65.65 81.81 -39.19
CA SER A 305 -66.69 81.81 -40.23
C SER A 305 -67.80 82.86 -39.99
N ALA A 306 -67.93 83.40 -38.78
CA ALA A 306 -68.97 84.36 -38.40
C ALA A 306 -68.45 85.78 -38.13
N ILE A 307 -67.13 85.99 -38.04
CA ILE A 307 -66.53 87.27 -37.65
C ILE A 307 -65.34 87.58 -38.56
N VAL A 308 -65.61 87.96 -39.82
CA VAL A 308 -64.66 88.76 -40.61
C VAL A 308 -65.43 89.79 -41.44
N GLU A 309 -65.93 90.82 -40.78
CA GLU A 309 -66.07 92.15 -41.36
C GLU A 309 -65.30 93.12 -40.45
N MET A 310 -64.01 93.31 -40.73
CA MET A 310 -63.19 94.33 -40.07
C MET A 310 -63.10 95.56 -40.95
N ASP A 311 -63.91 96.57 -40.65
CA ASP A 311 -63.66 97.94 -41.09
C ASP A 311 -62.71 98.60 -40.07
N ASN A 312 -61.46 98.77 -40.50
CA ASN A 312 -60.34 99.23 -39.69
C ASN A 312 -60.12 100.72 -39.95
N SER A 313 -60.66 101.59 -39.08
CA SER A 313 -60.35 103.03 -39.14
C SER A 313 -60.06 103.60 -37.75
N ARG A 314 -58.86 103.32 -37.25
CA ARG A 314 -58.24 104.17 -36.24
C ARG A 314 -56.84 104.45 -36.75
N THR A 315 -56.56 105.72 -37.04
CA THR A 315 -55.23 106.21 -37.40
C THR A 315 -54.30 105.96 -36.20
N LEU A 316 -53.70 104.79 -36.22
CA LEU A 316 -52.54 104.43 -35.43
C LEU A 316 -51.34 105.16 -36.03
N ASP A 317 -50.42 105.60 -35.18
CA ASP A 317 -49.13 106.10 -35.61
C ASP A 317 -48.33 104.94 -36.24
N MET A 318 -48.54 104.79 -37.55
CA MET A 318 -48.02 103.68 -38.33
C MET A 318 -46.50 103.67 -38.33
N ASP A 319 -45.85 104.82 -38.18
CA ASP A 319 -44.40 104.90 -38.24
C ASP A 319 -43.75 104.36 -36.95
N SER A 320 -44.32 104.69 -35.77
CA SER A 320 -43.85 104.13 -34.49
C SER A 320 -44.10 102.62 -34.42
N ILE A 321 -45.27 102.15 -34.85
CA ILE A 321 -45.61 100.72 -34.82
C ILE A 321 -44.79 99.94 -35.84
N VAL A 322 -44.56 100.47 -37.04
CA VAL A 322 -43.69 99.82 -38.04
C VAL A 322 -42.24 99.77 -37.56
N ALA A 323 -41.76 100.79 -36.85
CA ALA A 323 -40.44 100.78 -36.23
C ALA A 323 -40.32 99.75 -35.10
N GLU A 324 -41.31 99.65 -34.21
CA GLU A 324 -41.33 98.68 -33.12
C GLU A 324 -41.48 97.24 -33.64
N VAL A 325 -42.35 97.02 -34.63
CA VAL A 325 -42.51 95.72 -35.30
C VAL A 325 -41.21 95.33 -36.02
N ARG A 326 -40.54 96.26 -36.72
CA ARG A 326 -39.22 96.00 -37.30
C ARG A 326 -38.20 95.60 -36.25
N ALA A 327 -38.12 96.34 -35.14
CA ALA A 327 -37.21 96.02 -34.05
C ALA A 327 -37.49 94.64 -33.45
N GLN A 328 -38.76 94.27 -33.25
CA GLN A 328 -39.13 92.95 -32.77
C GLN A 328 -38.82 91.83 -33.77
N TYR A 329 -39.05 92.04 -35.07
CA TYR A 329 -38.66 91.08 -36.10
C TYR A 329 -37.14 90.90 -36.16
N GLU A 330 -36.38 91.98 -36.01
CA GLU A 330 -34.92 91.95 -35.99
C GLU A 330 -34.41 91.22 -34.73
N ASP A 331 -35.01 91.45 -33.57
CA ASP A 331 -34.74 90.73 -32.32
C ASP A 331 -35.09 89.24 -32.41
N ILE A 332 -36.25 88.90 -32.97
CA ILE A 332 -36.70 87.50 -33.15
C ILE A 332 -35.80 86.79 -34.16
N ALA A 333 -35.42 87.45 -35.26
CA ALA A 333 -34.48 86.90 -36.23
C ALA A 333 -33.09 86.67 -35.60
N ASN A 334 -32.61 87.61 -34.78
CA ASN A 334 -31.35 87.48 -34.06
C ASN A 334 -31.39 86.37 -33.01
N ARG A 335 -32.47 86.26 -32.22
CA ARG A 335 -32.66 85.15 -31.26
C ARG A 335 -32.74 83.81 -31.98
N SER A 336 -33.54 83.70 -33.02
CA SER A 336 -33.67 82.46 -33.81
C SER A 336 -32.34 82.04 -34.42
N ARG A 337 -31.54 83.00 -34.91
CA ARG A 337 -30.18 82.72 -35.40
C ARG A 337 -29.26 82.24 -34.29
N ALA A 338 -29.25 82.90 -33.12
CA ALA A 338 -28.41 82.51 -31.99
C ALA A 338 -28.81 81.15 -31.41
N GLU A 339 -30.11 80.86 -31.33
CA GLU A 339 -30.66 79.56 -30.92
C GLU A 339 -30.27 78.46 -31.91
N ALA A 340 -30.36 78.71 -33.22
CA ALA A 340 -29.89 77.76 -34.23
C ALA A 340 -28.38 77.51 -34.12
N GLU A 341 -27.56 78.56 -33.97
CA GLU A 341 -26.11 78.43 -33.83
C GLU A 341 -25.70 77.68 -32.55
N THR A 342 -26.38 77.94 -31.41
CA THR A 342 -26.14 77.22 -30.15
C THR A 342 -26.61 75.78 -30.22
N TRP A 343 -27.75 75.51 -30.86
CA TRP A 343 -28.26 74.16 -31.09
C TRP A 343 -27.30 73.34 -31.98
N TYR A 344 -26.81 73.93 -33.07
CA TYR A 344 -25.82 73.27 -33.93
C TYR A 344 -24.49 73.01 -33.20
N LYS A 345 -24.00 73.97 -32.41
CA LYS A 345 -22.79 73.76 -31.59
C LYS A 345 -22.99 72.64 -30.58
N ALA A 346 -24.10 72.62 -29.85
CA ALA A 346 -24.41 71.57 -28.89
C ALA A 346 -24.51 70.19 -29.55
N LYS A 347 -25.16 70.10 -30.72
CA LYS A 347 -25.24 68.84 -31.48
C LYS A 347 -23.89 68.39 -32.03
N PHE A 348 -23.05 69.31 -32.47
CA PHE A 348 -21.70 68.99 -32.92
C PHE A 348 -20.82 68.49 -31.77
N GLU A 349 -20.89 69.14 -30.61
CA GLU A 349 -20.15 68.74 -29.40
C GLU A 349 -20.64 67.39 -28.85
N GLU A 350 -21.95 67.14 -28.84
CA GLU A 350 -22.52 65.84 -28.48
C GLU A 350 -22.02 64.74 -29.43
N MET A 351 -22.07 64.99 -30.75
CA MET A 351 -21.57 64.06 -31.75
C MET A 351 -20.07 63.81 -31.61
N GLN A 352 -19.27 64.86 -31.37
CA GLN A 352 -17.84 64.75 -31.15
C GLN A 352 -17.51 63.97 -29.86
N SER A 353 -18.24 64.22 -28.78
CA SER A 353 -18.05 63.50 -27.51
C SER A 353 -18.44 62.02 -27.62
N SER A 354 -19.53 61.70 -28.33
CA SER A 354 -19.96 60.33 -28.57
C SER A 354 -18.99 59.59 -29.48
N ALA A 355 -18.47 60.22 -30.54
CA ALA A 355 -17.44 59.66 -31.41
C ALA A 355 -16.13 59.37 -30.63
N GLY A 356 -15.75 60.26 -29.70
CA GLY A 356 -14.63 60.04 -28.78
C GLY A 356 -14.84 58.79 -27.92
N LYS A 357 -15.99 58.68 -27.25
CA LYS A 357 -16.36 57.50 -26.43
C LYS A 357 -16.33 56.21 -27.24
N TYR A 358 -16.94 56.17 -28.42
CA TYR A 358 -16.90 54.99 -29.29
C TYR A 358 -15.47 54.62 -29.72
N GLY A 359 -14.61 55.62 -29.94
CA GLY A 359 -13.19 55.41 -30.21
C GLY A 359 -12.43 54.79 -29.03
N ASP A 360 -12.69 55.28 -27.83
CA ASP A 360 -12.09 54.78 -26.58
C ASP A 360 -12.60 53.36 -26.25
N ASP A 361 -13.89 53.10 -26.41
CA ASP A 361 -14.48 51.77 -26.22
C ASP A 361 -13.91 50.76 -27.22
N LEU A 362 -13.76 51.16 -28.49
CA LEU A 362 -13.13 50.32 -29.51
C LEU A 362 -11.65 50.03 -29.18
N ARG A 363 -10.93 51.02 -28.63
CA ARG A 363 -9.54 50.84 -28.21
C ARG A 363 -9.44 49.90 -27.01
N THR A 364 -10.35 50.01 -26.05
CA THR A 364 -10.41 49.18 -24.84
C THR A 364 -10.74 47.74 -25.19
N THR A 365 -11.81 47.50 -25.95
CA THR A 365 -12.17 46.16 -26.44
C THR A 365 -11.05 45.53 -27.28
N LYS A 366 -10.34 46.30 -28.10
CA LYS A 366 -9.17 45.80 -28.84
C LYS A 366 -8.02 45.39 -27.90
N ALA A 367 -7.81 46.13 -26.80
CA ALA A 367 -6.80 45.78 -25.80
C ALA A 367 -7.17 44.49 -25.05
N GLU A 368 -8.44 44.35 -24.65
CA GLU A 368 -8.98 43.14 -24.03
C GLU A 368 -8.84 41.92 -24.94
N ILE A 369 -9.20 42.06 -26.22
CA ILE A 369 -9.01 40.99 -27.23
C ILE A 369 -7.54 40.60 -27.33
N ALA A 370 -6.60 41.56 -27.31
CA ALA A 370 -5.18 41.27 -27.36
C ALA A 370 -4.68 40.55 -26.09
N GLU A 371 -5.23 40.88 -24.93
CA GLU A 371 -4.92 40.21 -23.66
C GLU A 371 -5.48 38.79 -23.61
N LEU A 372 -6.74 38.60 -24.00
CA LEU A 372 -7.36 37.28 -24.13
C LEU A 372 -6.58 36.40 -25.09
N ASN A 373 -6.14 36.92 -26.24
CA ASN A 373 -5.29 36.18 -27.16
C ASN A 373 -3.94 35.77 -26.52
N ARG A 374 -3.30 36.64 -25.73
CA ARG A 374 -2.08 36.28 -24.99
C ARG A 374 -2.34 35.19 -23.95
N MET A 375 -3.48 35.25 -23.26
CA MET A 375 -3.89 34.24 -22.29
C MET A 375 -4.15 32.90 -22.96
N ILE A 376 -4.83 32.89 -24.11
CA ILE A 376 -5.07 31.69 -24.92
C ILE A 376 -3.73 31.04 -25.30
N SER A 377 -2.78 31.81 -25.85
CA SER A 377 -1.45 31.26 -26.21
C SER A 377 -0.69 30.71 -25.00
N ARG A 378 -0.78 31.36 -23.84
CA ARG A 378 -0.16 30.86 -22.60
C ARG A 378 -0.76 29.51 -22.17
N LEU A 379 -2.10 29.43 -22.14
CA LEU A 379 -2.81 28.21 -21.77
C LEU A 379 -2.56 27.08 -22.77
N GLN A 380 -2.45 27.39 -24.07
CA GLN A 380 -2.07 26.42 -25.10
C GLN A 380 -0.67 25.84 -24.84
N ASN A 381 0.32 26.69 -24.54
CA ASN A 381 1.67 26.23 -24.21
C ASN A 381 1.70 25.39 -22.92
N GLU A 382 0.90 25.75 -21.92
CA GLU A 382 0.77 24.97 -20.68
C GLU A 382 0.14 23.60 -20.93
N ILE A 383 -0.91 23.53 -21.77
CA ILE A 383 -1.51 22.28 -22.20
C ILE A 383 -0.49 21.40 -22.93
N GLU A 384 0.31 21.96 -23.83
CA GLU A 384 1.37 21.23 -24.54
C GLU A 384 2.46 20.73 -23.59
N ALA A 385 2.88 21.54 -22.63
CA ALA A 385 3.85 21.16 -21.61
C ALA A 385 3.34 19.99 -20.74
N VAL A 386 2.10 20.08 -20.24
CA VAL A 386 1.48 19.02 -19.44
C VAL A 386 1.27 17.74 -20.26
N LYS A 387 0.88 17.84 -21.54
CA LYS A 387 0.81 16.69 -22.45
C LYS A 387 2.19 16.03 -22.62
N GLY A 388 3.25 16.82 -22.77
CA GLY A 388 4.62 16.31 -22.82
C GLY A 388 5.04 15.58 -21.54
N GLN A 389 4.72 16.15 -20.37
CA GLN A 389 4.97 15.50 -19.08
C GLN A 389 4.21 14.18 -18.94
N ARG A 390 2.93 14.16 -19.32
CA ARG A 390 2.11 12.93 -19.31
C ARG A 390 2.72 11.85 -20.19
N ALA A 391 3.12 12.18 -21.42
CA ALA A 391 3.75 11.21 -22.32
C ALA A 391 5.08 10.67 -21.77
N ASN A 392 5.89 11.53 -21.13
CA ASN A 392 7.13 11.11 -20.48
C ASN A 392 6.89 10.17 -19.29
N LEU A 393 5.87 10.46 -18.47
CA LEU A 393 5.49 9.58 -17.36
C LEU A 393 4.93 8.24 -17.85
N GLU A 394 4.11 8.24 -18.90
CA GLU A 394 3.62 7.01 -19.53
C GLU A 394 4.78 6.15 -20.07
N ALA A 395 5.79 6.77 -20.68
CA ALA A 395 6.99 6.07 -21.13
C ALA A 395 7.80 5.47 -19.96
N GLN A 396 7.96 6.21 -18.87
CA GLN A 396 8.65 5.70 -17.66
C GLN A 396 7.89 4.54 -17.00
N ILE A 397 6.56 4.61 -16.96
CA ILE A 397 5.72 3.52 -16.45
C ILE A 397 5.92 2.27 -17.32
N ALA A 398 5.82 2.39 -18.65
CA ALA A 398 6.02 1.27 -19.55
C ALA A 398 7.42 0.63 -19.40
N GLU A 399 8.47 1.45 -19.26
CA GLU A 399 9.84 0.96 -19.06
C GLU A 399 10.01 0.25 -17.70
N ALA A 400 9.35 0.75 -16.64
CA ALA A 400 9.35 0.14 -15.32
C ALA A 400 8.57 -1.19 -15.32
N GLU A 401 7.43 -1.24 -15.99
CA GLU A 401 6.63 -2.46 -16.18
C GLU A 401 7.42 -3.52 -16.95
N GLU A 402 8.08 -3.16 -18.05
CA GLU A 402 8.92 -4.08 -18.83
C GLU A 402 10.09 -4.62 -17.99
N ARG A 403 10.81 -3.76 -17.26
CA ARG A 403 11.85 -4.22 -16.33
C ARG A 403 11.31 -5.15 -15.27
N GLY A 404 10.15 -4.82 -14.69
CA GLY A 404 9.49 -5.64 -13.69
C GLY A 404 9.13 -7.03 -14.23
N GLU A 405 8.57 -7.08 -15.45
CA GLU A 405 8.20 -8.33 -16.10
C GLU A 405 9.43 -9.21 -16.40
N LEU A 406 10.52 -8.60 -16.88
CA LEU A 406 11.79 -9.30 -17.10
C LEU A 406 12.38 -9.87 -15.80
N ALA A 407 12.37 -9.09 -14.71
CA ALA A 407 12.84 -9.55 -13.41
C ALA A 407 12.02 -10.74 -12.88
N VAL A 408 10.69 -10.70 -13.05
CA VAL A 408 9.81 -11.82 -12.68
C VAL A 408 10.07 -13.05 -13.54
N LYS A 409 10.29 -12.89 -14.85
CA LYS A 409 10.63 -13.99 -15.75
C LYS A 409 11.96 -14.66 -15.34
N ASP A 410 12.98 -13.87 -15.01
CA ASP A 410 14.28 -14.39 -14.55
C ASP A 410 14.15 -15.11 -13.21
N ALA A 411 13.45 -14.52 -12.23
CA ALA A 411 13.20 -15.18 -10.94
C ALA A 411 12.45 -16.51 -11.09
N LYS A 412 11.43 -16.57 -11.97
CA LYS A 412 10.71 -17.81 -12.29
C LYS A 412 11.60 -18.84 -12.98
N ALA A 413 12.52 -18.42 -13.84
CA ALA A 413 13.49 -19.33 -14.46
C ALA A 413 14.41 -19.94 -13.40
N ARG A 414 15.00 -19.12 -12.54
CA ARG A 414 15.86 -19.59 -11.44
C ARG A 414 15.14 -20.53 -10.47
N MET A 415 13.87 -20.24 -10.18
CA MET A 415 13.04 -21.10 -9.33
C MET A 415 12.87 -22.49 -9.96
N ARG A 416 12.58 -22.56 -11.26
CA ARG A 416 12.50 -23.83 -12.01
C ARG A 416 13.82 -24.58 -12.00
N ASP A 417 14.95 -23.90 -12.24
CA ASP A 417 16.27 -24.53 -12.22
C ASP A 417 16.60 -25.14 -10.85
N LEU A 418 16.25 -24.44 -9.76
CA LEU A 418 16.41 -24.94 -8.39
C LEU A 418 15.48 -26.11 -8.07
N GLU A 419 14.23 -26.07 -8.53
CA GLU A 419 13.29 -27.19 -8.40
C GLU A 419 13.80 -28.44 -9.14
N GLU A 420 14.33 -28.28 -10.35
CA GLU A 420 14.94 -29.36 -11.11
C GLU A 420 16.19 -29.92 -10.40
N ALA A 421 17.07 -29.06 -9.89
CA ALA A 421 18.25 -29.48 -9.15
C ALA A 421 17.87 -30.25 -7.89
N LEU A 422 16.87 -29.78 -7.14
CA LEU A 422 16.33 -30.46 -5.96
C LEU A 422 15.74 -31.83 -6.32
N GLN A 423 15.03 -31.93 -7.44
CA GLN A 423 14.47 -33.21 -7.90
C GLN A 423 15.57 -34.19 -8.31
N ARG A 424 16.62 -33.73 -9.01
CA ARG A 424 17.80 -34.56 -9.33
C ARG A 424 18.48 -35.05 -8.05
N ALA A 425 18.72 -34.17 -7.08
CA ALA A 425 19.33 -34.54 -5.80
C ALA A 425 18.50 -35.58 -5.02
N LYS A 426 17.15 -35.46 -5.04
CA LYS A 426 16.26 -36.47 -4.46
C LYS A 426 16.38 -37.83 -5.15
N GLN A 427 16.46 -37.85 -6.48
CA GLN A 427 16.65 -39.08 -7.25
C GLN A 427 18.00 -39.73 -6.97
N ASP A 428 19.07 -38.93 -6.88
CA ASP A 428 20.41 -39.40 -6.53
C ASP A 428 20.46 -39.99 -5.11
N MET A 429 19.84 -39.32 -4.14
CA MET A 429 19.73 -39.84 -2.77
C MET A 429 18.97 -41.18 -2.75
N ALA A 430 17.84 -41.27 -3.46
CA ALA A 430 17.09 -42.51 -3.56
C ALA A 430 17.90 -43.64 -4.22
N ARG A 431 18.74 -43.32 -5.21
CA ARG A 431 19.67 -44.28 -5.83
C ARG A 431 20.73 -44.75 -4.83
N GLN A 432 21.39 -43.83 -4.13
CA GLN A 432 22.40 -44.17 -3.12
C GLN A 432 21.83 -45.09 -2.03
N VAL A 433 20.60 -44.83 -1.55
CA VAL A 433 19.94 -45.69 -0.56
C VAL A 433 19.75 -47.11 -1.09
N ARG A 434 19.39 -47.29 -2.37
CA ARG A 434 19.29 -48.64 -2.97
C ARG A 434 20.66 -49.32 -3.07
N GLU A 435 21.68 -48.61 -3.53
CA GLU A 435 23.05 -49.13 -3.62
C GLU A 435 23.59 -49.55 -2.24
N TYR A 436 23.33 -48.77 -1.19
CA TYR A 436 23.70 -49.13 0.19
C TYR A 436 22.94 -50.37 0.68
N GLN A 437 21.65 -50.51 0.35
CA GLN A 437 20.86 -51.69 0.71
C GLN A 437 21.37 -52.95 0.01
N GLU A 438 21.73 -52.85 -1.27
CA GLU A 438 22.33 -53.94 -2.04
C GLU A 438 23.69 -54.36 -1.44
N LEU A 439 24.55 -53.38 -1.12
CA LEU A 439 25.84 -53.64 -0.49
C LEU A 439 25.68 -54.31 0.90
N MET A 440 24.71 -53.87 1.70
CA MET A 440 24.38 -54.50 2.97
C MET A 440 23.95 -55.97 2.77
N ASN A 441 23.12 -56.25 1.77
CA ASN A 441 22.68 -57.60 1.45
C ASN A 441 23.88 -58.50 1.07
N VAL A 442 24.81 -57.99 0.25
CA VAL A 442 26.06 -58.71 -0.10
C VAL A 442 26.91 -58.96 1.14
N LYS A 443 27.06 -57.97 2.02
CA LYS A 443 27.80 -58.11 3.28
C LYS A 443 27.21 -59.21 4.16
N LEU A 444 25.88 -59.25 4.30
CA LEU A 444 25.19 -60.30 5.06
C LEU A 444 25.42 -61.69 4.45
N ALA A 445 25.39 -61.82 3.12
CA ALA A 445 25.69 -63.08 2.44
C ALA A 445 27.15 -63.53 2.72
N LEU A 446 28.11 -62.63 2.64
CA LEU A 446 29.52 -62.92 2.96
C LEU A 446 29.73 -63.31 4.43
N ASP A 447 29.04 -62.65 5.38
CA ASP A 447 29.10 -63.05 6.79
C ASP A 447 28.60 -64.48 7.00
N ILE A 448 27.54 -64.88 6.28
CA ILE A 448 27.01 -66.24 6.30
C ILE A 448 28.07 -67.21 5.75
N GLU A 449 28.67 -66.91 4.60
CA GLU A 449 29.75 -67.72 4.01
C GLU A 449 30.92 -67.90 4.98
N ILE A 450 31.42 -66.81 5.59
CA ILE A 450 32.50 -66.85 6.58
C ILE A 450 32.10 -67.72 7.78
N ALA A 451 30.88 -67.58 8.29
CA ALA A 451 30.38 -68.41 9.39
C ALA A 451 30.32 -69.90 9.00
N THR A 452 29.94 -70.22 7.76
CA THR A 452 29.97 -71.61 7.26
C THR A 452 31.39 -72.15 7.11
N TYR A 453 32.33 -71.36 6.58
CA TYR A 453 33.73 -71.75 6.46
C TYR A 453 34.39 -71.98 7.84
N ARG A 454 34.09 -71.12 8.83
CA ARG A 454 34.56 -71.32 10.22
C ARG A 454 34.07 -72.65 10.81
N LYS A 455 32.78 -72.98 10.63
CA LYS A 455 32.22 -74.27 11.09
C LYS A 455 32.88 -75.48 10.43
N LEU A 456 33.24 -75.39 9.16
CA LEU A 456 33.95 -76.47 8.47
C LEU A 456 35.38 -76.64 9.01
N LEU A 457 36.09 -75.54 9.27
CA LEU A 457 37.43 -75.59 9.88
C LEU A 457 37.42 -76.20 11.29
N GLU A 458 36.47 -75.79 12.15
CA GLU A 458 36.30 -76.35 13.49
C GLU A 458 36.02 -77.86 13.47
N GLY A 459 35.35 -78.35 12.40
CA GLY A 459 35.11 -79.77 12.16
C GLY A 459 36.35 -80.55 11.69
N GLU A 460 37.28 -79.91 10.99
CA GLU A 460 38.55 -80.52 10.58
C GLU A 460 39.58 -80.59 11.71
N GLU A 461 39.63 -79.60 12.61
CA GLU A 461 40.52 -79.63 13.80
C GLU A 461 40.09 -80.67 14.86
N SER A 462 38.86 -81.18 14.77
CA SER A 462 38.30 -82.18 15.69
C SER A 462 38.54 -83.64 15.23
N ARG A 463 39.32 -83.85 14.16
CA ARG A 463 39.58 -85.15 13.54
C ARG A 463 41.06 -85.50 13.58
#